data_AF-A0A5S3PIC4-F1
#
_entry.id   AF-A0A5S3PIC4-F1
#
_cell.length_a   1.000
_cell.length_b   1.000
_cell.length_c   1.000
_cell.angle_alpha   90.00
_cell.angle_beta   90.00
_cell.angle_gamma   90.00
#
_symmetry.space_group_name_H-M   'P 1'
#
loop_
_entity.id
_entity.type
_entity.pdbx_description
1 polymer ?
#
loop_
_entity_poly.entity_id
_entity_poly.type
_entity_poly.pdbx_seq_one_letter_code
_entity_poly.pdbx_strand_id
1 'polypeptide(L)'
;MNVHNRTDTSRADILEANIEDARAFFDQHSLTLWDLCDCIGDLDAREAVEDLTGLFNERSPAIDTIVRAINQIVLALVTVPFAVVEVLERETRLSGGLGNAIKHYGPRLADVSTHLLRASYRS
;
A
#
# COMPACT_ATOMS: atom_id res chain seq x y z
N MET A 1 35.15 -27.02 -10.87
CA MET A 1 33.93 -26.96 -10.04
C MET A 1 34.05 -25.77 -9.12
N ASN A 2 33.40 -24.64 -9.41
CA ASN A 2 33.33 -23.51 -8.48
C ASN A 2 31.86 -23.26 -8.16
N VAL A 3 31.53 -23.51 -6.90
CA VAL A 3 30.17 -23.60 -6.37
C VAL A 3 29.72 -22.20 -5.96
N HIS A 4 28.77 -21.65 -6.71
CA HIS A 4 27.73 -20.69 -6.28
C HIS A 4 28.14 -19.62 -5.25
N ASN A 5 28.73 -18.52 -5.72
CA ASN A 5 28.69 -17.24 -5.00
C ASN A 5 27.32 -16.57 -5.29
N ARG A 6 26.25 -17.11 -4.68
CA ARG A 6 24.90 -16.54 -4.77
C ARG A 6 24.75 -15.51 -3.64
N THR A 7 25.05 -14.25 -3.95
CA THR A 7 24.48 -13.03 -3.36
C THR A 7 23.93 -13.16 -1.93
N ASP A 8 24.80 -12.94 -0.94
CA ASP A 8 24.39 -12.45 0.38
C ASP A 8 23.99 -10.97 0.24
N THR A 9 22.78 -10.74 -0.27
CA THR A 9 22.17 -9.40 -0.20
C THR A 9 21.98 -9.06 1.27
N SER A 10 22.49 -7.92 1.72
CA SER A 10 22.42 -7.54 3.13
C SER A 10 20.95 -7.33 3.53
N ARG A 11 20.61 -7.60 4.79
CA ARG A 11 19.24 -7.41 5.29
C ARG A 11 18.75 -5.98 5.14
N ALA A 12 19.66 -5.01 5.31
CA ALA A 12 19.38 -3.61 5.08
C ALA A 12 19.02 -3.35 3.61
N ASP A 13 19.73 -3.98 2.68
CA ASP A 13 19.48 -3.85 1.24
C ASP A 13 18.11 -4.45 0.86
N ILE A 14 17.70 -5.57 1.48
CA ILE A 14 16.37 -6.17 1.26
C ILE A 14 15.28 -5.24 1.79
N LEU A 15 15.48 -4.64 2.96
CA LEU A 15 14.50 -3.73 3.56
C LEU A 15 14.39 -2.44 2.76
N GLU A 16 15.51 -1.87 2.33
CA GLU A 16 15.56 -0.69 1.47
C GLU A 16 14.86 -0.95 0.14
N ALA A 17 15.11 -2.10 -0.51
CA ALA A 17 14.42 -2.48 -1.73
C ALA A 17 12.90 -2.59 -1.55
N ASN A 18 12.42 -3.17 -0.43
CA ASN A 18 10.98 -3.25 -0.16
C ASN A 18 10.35 -1.88 0.12
N ILE A 19 11.08 -0.96 0.76
CA ILE A 19 10.62 0.43 0.97
C ILE A 19 10.56 1.16 -0.38
N GLU A 20 11.54 0.97 -1.25
CA GLU A 20 11.59 1.58 -2.57
C GLU A 20 10.48 1.04 -3.50
N ASP A 21 10.20 -0.26 -3.45
CA ASP A 21 9.05 -0.86 -4.14
C ASP A 21 7.72 -0.29 -3.63
N ALA A 22 7.58 -0.13 -2.30
CA ALA A 22 6.39 0.48 -1.71
C ALA A 22 6.25 1.95 -2.13
N ARG A 23 7.35 2.72 -2.15
CA ARG A 23 7.38 4.09 -2.64
C ARG A 23 6.97 4.16 -4.10
N ALA A 24 7.55 3.34 -4.97
CA ALA A 24 7.23 3.32 -6.40
C ALA A 24 5.76 2.96 -6.65
N PHE A 25 5.20 2.05 -5.86
CA PHE A 25 3.78 1.73 -5.89
C PHE A 25 2.92 2.95 -5.51
N PHE A 26 3.26 3.64 -4.40
CA PHE A 26 2.52 4.82 -3.95
C PHE A 26 2.66 6.00 -4.90
N ASP A 27 3.82 6.24 -5.50
CA ASP A 27 4.00 7.31 -6.50
C ASP A 27 3.07 7.10 -7.71
N GLN A 28 2.83 5.84 -8.09
CA GLN A 28 1.96 5.51 -9.23
C GLN A 28 0.47 5.50 -8.89
N HIS A 29 0.11 5.29 -7.63
CA HIS A 29 -1.27 4.95 -7.24
C HIS A 29 -1.83 5.78 -6.08
N SER A 30 -1.08 6.69 -5.50
CA SER A 30 -1.48 7.53 -4.35
C SER A 30 -2.76 8.32 -4.62
N LEU A 31 -2.84 9.03 -5.76
CA LEU A 31 -4.04 9.77 -6.15
C LEU A 31 -5.26 8.85 -6.27
N THR A 32 -5.09 7.68 -6.89
CA THR A 32 -6.16 6.70 -7.03
C THR A 32 -6.60 6.15 -5.68
N LEU A 33 -5.67 5.85 -4.77
CA LEU A 33 -5.99 5.41 -3.41
C LEU A 33 -6.69 6.50 -2.61
N TRP A 34 -6.28 7.75 -2.78
CA TRP A 34 -6.91 8.90 -2.14
C TRP A 34 -8.35 9.07 -2.61
N ASP A 35 -8.58 9.07 -3.93
CA ASP A 35 -9.91 9.16 -4.53
C ASP A 35 -10.82 8.01 -4.08
N LEU A 36 -10.25 6.80 -3.94
CA LEU A 36 -10.98 5.64 -3.42
C LEU A 36 -11.38 5.83 -1.96
N CYS A 37 -10.45 6.27 -1.09
CA CYS A 37 -10.73 6.53 0.32
C CYS A 37 -11.78 7.64 0.50
N ASP A 38 -11.72 8.67 -0.34
CA ASP A 38 -12.73 9.74 -0.39
C ASP A 38 -14.10 9.21 -0.85
N CYS A 39 -14.13 8.37 -1.88
CA CYS A 39 -15.36 7.75 -2.38
C CYS A 39 -16.06 6.85 -1.35
N ILE A 40 -15.30 6.08 -0.58
CA ILE A 40 -15.83 5.21 0.48
C ILE A 40 -16.17 6.00 1.76
N GLY A 41 -15.75 7.26 1.85
CA GLY A 41 -16.00 8.14 2.99
C GLY A 41 -15.16 7.82 4.23
N ASP A 42 -14.02 7.17 4.06
CA ASP A 42 -13.11 6.81 5.16
C ASP A 42 -12.02 7.88 5.29
N LEU A 43 -12.24 8.81 6.22
CA LEU A 43 -11.34 9.93 6.47
C LEU A 43 -9.98 9.47 7.02
N ASP A 44 -9.98 8.46 7.89
CA ASP A 44 -8.75 7.95 8.51
C ASP A 44 -7.86 7.27 7.45
N ALA A 45 -8.46 6.51 6.52
CA ALA A 45 -7.73 5.90 5.41
C ALA A 45 -7.22 6.94 4.42
N ARG A 46 -7.98 7.99 4.17
CA ARG A 46 -7.56 9.11 3.31
C ARG A 46 -6.37 9.85 3.91
N GLU A 47 -6.41 10.18 5.21
CA GLU A 47 -5.28 10.75 5.93
C GLU A 47 -4.07 9.82 5.92
N ALA A 48 -4.26 8.51 6.06
CA ALA A 48 -3.18 7.54 5.96
C ALA A 48 -2.48 7.53 4.57
N VAL A 49 -3.20 7.80 3.48
CA VAL A 49 -2.60 7.96 2.13
C VAL A 49 -1.75 9.23 2.05
N GLU A 50 -2.24 10.34 2.60
CA GLU A 50 -1.51 11.62 2.66
C GLU A 50 -0.24 11.48 3.52
N ASP A 51 -0.37 10.86 4.69
CA ASP A 51 0.75 10.57 5.61
C ASP A 51 1.81 9.69 4.93
N LEU A 52 1.40 8.64 4.21
CA LEU A 52 2.36 7.80 3.46
C LEU A 52 3.10 8.57 2.38
N THR A 53 2.40 9.48 1.69
CA THR A 53 3.03 10.34 0.69
C THR A 53 4.07 11.25 1.36
N GLY A 54 3.78 11.79 2.55
CA GLY A 54 4.75 12.54 3.36
C GLY A 54 5.94 11.67 3.80
N LEU A 55 5.67 10.51 4.39
CA LEU A 55 6.69 9.58 4.90
C LEU A 55 7.62 9.10 3.81
N PHE A 56 7.10 8.77 2.62
CA PHE A 56 7.96 8.36 1.51
C PHE A 56 8.84 9.51 0.98
N ASN A 57 8.54 10.78 1.27
CA ASN A 57 9.43 11.89 0.97
C ASN A 57 10.52 12.11 2.05
N GLU A 58 10.42 11.42 3.20
CA GLU A 58 11.43 11.48 4.24
C GLU A 58 12.67 10.64 3.89
N ARG A 59 13.82 11.06 4.42
CA ARG A 59 15.11 10.40 4.17
C ARG A 59 15.25 9.06 4.91
N SER A 60 14.48 8.85 5.98
CA SER A 60 14.47 7.61 6.77
C SER A 60 13.11 7.43 7.44
N PRO A 61 12.08 7.01 6.68
CA PRO A 61 10.76 6.82 7.25
C PRO A 61 10.75 5.63 8.22
N ALA A 62 10.04 5.80 9.32
CA ALA A 62 9.84 4.72 10.29
C ALA A 62 8.94 3.64 9.69
N ILE A 63 9.45 2.40 9.60
CA ILE A 63 8.75 1.27 8.98
C ILE A 63 7.45 0.95 9.70
N ASP A 64 7.42 1.03 11.03
CA ASP A 64 6.19 0.82 11.80
C ASP A 64 5.10 1.83 11.41
N THR A 65 5.47 3.07 11.12
CA THR A 65 4.54 4.10 10.67
C THR A 65 4.03 3.80 9.26
N ILE A 66 4.92 3.40 8.34
CA ILE A 66 4.53 2.97 6.98
C ILE A 66 3.54 1.81 7.06
N VAL A 67 3.88 0.75 7.79
CA VAL A 67 3.05 -0.45 7.91
C VAL A 67 1.71 -0.13 8.55
N ARG A 68 1.68 0.71 9.59
CA ARG A 68 0.43 1.15 10.24
C ARG A 68 -0.48 1.87 9.25
N ALA A 69 0.04 2.83 8.50
CA ALA A 69 -0.74 3.58 7.52
C ALA A 69 -1.24 2.68 6.38
N ILE A 70 -0.39 1.77 5.86
CA ILE A 70 -0.81 0.78 4.86
C ILE A 70 -1.94 -0.10 5.41
N ASN A 71 -1.84 -0.55 6.66
CA ASN A 71 -2.87 -1.39 7.27
C ASN A 71 -4.19 -0.65 7.46
N GLN A 72 -4.18 0.66 7.74
CA GLN A 72 -5.40 1.47 7.78
C GLN A 72 -6.08 1.52 6.41
N ILE A 73 -5.31 1.74 5.34
CA ILE A 73 -5.84 1.75 3.97
C ILE A 73 -6.38 0.36 3.59
N VAL A 74 -5.64 -0.71 3.89
CA VAL A 74 -6.10 -2.09 3.65
C VAL A 74 -7.42 -2.33 4.36
N LEU A 75 -7.52 -1.97 5.65
CA LEU A 75 -8.74 -2.17 6.43
C LEU A 75 -9.94 -1.47 5.79
N ALA A 76 -9.77 -0.22 5.37
CA ALA A 76 -10.82 0.53 4.68
C ALA A 76 -11.24 -0.16 3.38
N LEU A 77 -10.28 -0.60 2.56
CA LEU A 77 -10.58 -1.24 1.27
C LEU A 77 -11.22 -2.64 1.41
N VAL A 78 -10.83 -3.43 2.41
CA VAL A 78 -11.39 -4.79 2.61
C VAL A 78 -12.72 -4.77 3.37
N THR A 79 -13.01 -3.70 4.11
CA THR A 79 -14.28 -3.56 4.83
C THR A 79 -15.40 -3.01 3.95
N VAL A 80 -15.08 -2.42 2.80
CA VAL A 80 -16.06 -1.99 1.81
C VAL A 80 -16.79 -3.22 1.24
N PRO A 81 -18.08 -3.40 1.54
CA PRO A 81 -18.85 -4.52 1.01
C PRO A 81 -18.92 -4.44 -0.51
N PHE A 82 -18.92 -5.59 -1.19
CA PHE A 82 -19.03 -5.66 -2.65
C PHE A 82 -20.27 -4.90 -3.19
N ALA A 83 -21.36 -4.89 -2.40
CA ALA A 83 -22.57 -4.13 -2.70
C ALA A 83 -22.36 -2.60 -2.69
N VAL A 84 -21.46 -2.09 -1.85
CA VAL A 84 -21.10 -0.66 -1.84
C VAL A 84 -20.28 -0.30 -3.08
N VAL A 85 -19.41 -1.21 -3.54
CA VAL A 85 -18.69 -1.04 -4.82
C VAL A 85 -19.68 -0.97 -5.99
N GLU A 86 -20.67 -1.86 -6.04
CA GLU A 86 -21.70 -1.84 -7.08
C GLU A 86 -22.59 -0.57 -7.04
N VAL A 87 -22.92 -0.08 -5.84
CA VAL A 87 -23.66 1.19 -5.68
C VAL A 87 -22.82 2.37 -6.13
N LEU A 88 -21.55 2.43 -5.74
CA LEU A 88 -20.63 3.50 -6.14
C LEU A 88 -20.32 3.49 -7.65
N GLU A 89 -20.26 2.32 -8.29
CA GLU A 89 -20.19 2.18 -9.75
C GLU A 89 -21.49 2.66 -10.43
N ARG A 90 -22.67 2.31 -9.89
CA ARG A 90 -23.97 2.76 -10.41
C ARG A 90 -24.22 4.25 -10.26
N GLU A 91 -23.77 4.84 -9.17
CA GLU A 91 -23.88 6.29 -8.91
C GLU A 91 -22.83 7.11 -9.68
N THR A 92 -22.04 6.48 -10.55
CA THR A 92 -20.93 7.09 -11.33
C THR A 92 -19.82 7.72 -10.48
N ARG A 93 -19.82 7.44 -9.17
CA ARG A 93 -18.81 7.95 -8.23
C ARG A 93 -17.49 7.18 -8.38
N LEU A 94 -17.56 5.91 -8.81
CA LEU A 94 -16.42 5.16 -9.31
C LEU A 94 -16.50 5.08 -10.83
N SER A 95 -15.50 5.60 -11.53
CA SER A 95 -15.26 5.17 -12.91
C SER A 95 -14.96 3.66 -12.90
N GLY A 96 -15.29 2.91 -13.95
CA GLY A 96 -15.06 1.45 -13.98
C GLY A 96 -13.60 1.02 -13.70
N GLY A 97 -12.64 1.94 -13.84
CA GLY A 97 -11.26 1.73 -13.40
C GLY A 97 -11.08 1.74 -11.88
N LEU A 98 -11.80 2.61 -11.15
CA LEU A 98 -11.76 2.72 -9.70
C LEU A 98 -12.43 1.51 -9.00
N GLY A 99 -13.53 0.98 -9.56
CA GLY A 99 -14.17 -0.24 -9.03
C GLY A 99 -13.28 -1.49 -9.11
N ASN A 100 -12.52 -1.63 -10.20
CA ASN A 100 -11.48 -2.68 -10.31
C ASN A 100 -10.30 -2.43 -9.36
N ALA A 101 -9.92 -1.17 -9.16
CA ALA A 101 -8.85 -0.79 -8.27
C ALA A 101 -9.12 -1.20 -6.81
N ILE A 102 -10.35 -1.06 -6.28
CA ILE A 102 -10.69 -1.56 -4.93
C ILE A 102 -10.40 -3.06 -4.80
N LYS A 103 -10.77 -3.85 -5.81
CA LYS A 103 -10.58 -5.32 -5.82
C LYS A 103 -9.10 -5.72 -5.92
N HIS A 104 -8.27 -4.89 -6.53
CA HIS A 104 -6.86 -5.19 -6.76
C HIS A 104 -5.91 -4.57 -5.71
N TYR A 105 -6.25 -3.42 -5.14
CA TYR A 105 -5.35 -2.71 -4.22
C TYR A 105 -5.37 -3.27 -2.81
N GLY A 106 -6.51 -3.74 -2.29
CA GLY A 106 -6.57 -4.35 -0.96
C GLY A 106 -5.56 -5.50 -0.79
N PRO A 107 -5.57 -6.54 -1.64
CA PRO A 107 -4.60 -7.63 -1.59
C PRO A 107 -3.16 -7.17 -1.81
N ARG A 108 -2.93 -6.25 -2.76
CA ARG A 108 -1.58 -5.79 -3.11
C ARG A 108 -0.94 -4.95 -1.99
N LEU A 109 -1.72 -4.13 -1.30
CA LEU A 109 -1.28 -3.39 -0.12
C LEU A 109 -1.01 -4.32 1.07
N ALA A 110 -1.82 -5.37 1.25
CA ALA A 110 -1.56 -6.39 2.28
C ALA A 110 -0.25 -7.15 2.02
N ASP A 111 0.07 -7.45 0.76
CA ASP A 111 1.35 -8.05 0.38
C ASP A 111 2.53 -7.12 0.67
N VAL A 112 2.43 -5.82 0.31
CA VAL A 112 3.46 -4.81 0.63
C VAL A 112 3.69 -4.72 2.14
N SER A 113 2.62 -4.61 2.94
CA SER A 113 2.69 -4.61 4.40
C SER A 113 3.41 -5.86 4.95
N THR A 114 3.04 -7.03 4.43
CA THR A 114 3.63 -8.31 4.82
C THR A 114 5.12 -8.40 4.47
N HIS A 115 5.53 -7.89 3.31
CA HIS A 115 6.93 -7.87 2.89
C HIS A 115 7.77 -6.96 3.78
N LEU A 116 7.28 -5.75 4.08
CA LEU A 116 7.94 -4.80 4.99
C LEU A 116 8.09 -5.37 6.41
N LEU A 117 7.05 -6.02 6.94
CA LEU A 117 7.11 -6.68 8.24
C LEU A 117 8.10 -7.85 8.25
N ARG A 118 8.11 -8.69 7.22
CA ARG A 118 9.06 -9.81 7.13
C ARG A 118 10.50 -9.33 7.00
N ALA A 119 10.73 -8.24 6.29
CA ALA A 119 12.05 -7.64 6.16
C ALA A 119 12.53 -7.00 7.47
N SER A 120 11.63 -6.37 8.24
CA SER A 120 11.96 -5.75 9.53
C SER A 120 12.14 -6.76 10.67
N TYR A 121 11.28 -7.78 10.82
CA TYR A 121 11.41 -8.78 11.90
C TYR A 121 12.57 -9.77 11.74
N ARG A 122 13.19 -9.82 10.55
CA ARG A 122 14.43 -10.60 10.32
C ARG A 122 15.69 -9.79 10.65
N SER A 123 15.57 -8.54 11.12
CA SER A 123 16.69 -7.70 11.55
C SER A 123 17.34 -8.22 12.82
#